data_AF-A0A7R9W9G4-F1
#
_entry.id   AF-A0A7R9W9G4-F1
#
_cell.length_a   1.000
_cell.length_b   1.000
_cell.length_c   1.000
_cell.angle_alpha   90.00
_cell.angle_beta   90.00
_cell.angle_gamma   90.00
#
_symmetry.space_group_name_H-M   'P 1'
#
loop_
_entity.id
_entity.type
_entity.pdbx_description
1 polymer ?
#
loop_
_entity_poly.entity_id
_entity_poly.type
_entity_poly.pdbx_seq_one_letter_code
_entity_poly.pdbx_strand_id
1 'polypeptide(L)'
;DEIGDVASIAEKVSAPGYVSSKFDRARTLMDSLTAGVETNSTNNLFNGAIKQMYLDNSLRGGMPTIIGDVDEDAKMSNFDEDPRVKVFHTFSRIHGDLERDYNAFMIDDTYFSQGPGNYRDVAQNRREDVTLNPRVGAFNIKMFLSYIQADAYEPLTVEAVVYMFTDPNVIAAIAYTVTEDEQSGKVLEDVLKGGPFRPGQLFTLVEQLNIKLKVDRDNFLNQVVAQAENIPMAVFGQGYWADHWEYYLDLIESYLAIYPDGEEALMYDNELRYFFSTATVKARSEKYVETYTYDGKSKHILQLDATVFDTEKENEQEAFRSENTGIIGIDAYWQRTVAGEAFKSTPIAKLFLLGAIKFATRDAWGMGVEYEGGRPGWNDAMNGLPGMVGSGMPETYEMYLVLKYVKSVVDKYGRSIVIPSELGAMLDTVSGALDDLEQSGYTDPEKLPFDVPEVLFNYWDIVAS
;
A
#
# COMPACT_ATOMS: atom_id res chain seq x y z
N ASP A 1 26.81 -22.14 -6.54
CA ASP A 1 27.50 -22.92 -7.58
C ASP A 1 27.20 -24.41 -7.47
N GLU A 2 26.05 -24.81 -8.03
CA GLU A 2 25.55 -26.19 -8.11
C GLU A 2 26.09 -26.93 -9.36
N ILE A 3 27.35 -26.72 -9.73
CA ILE A 3 27.92 -27.36 -10.94
C ILE A 3 27.87 -28.90 -10.82
N GLY A 4 27.90 -29.43 -9.60
CA GLY A 4 27.73 -30.86 -9.32
C GLY A 4 26.34 -31.41 -9.65
N ASP A 5 25.30 -30.58 -9.61
CA ASP A 5 23.92 -31.02 -9.82
C ASP A 5 23.53 -31.07 -11.31
N VAL A 6 24.35 -30.47 -12.18
CA VAL A 6 24.11 -30.40 -13.63
C VAL A 6 23.88 -31.79 -14.23
N ALA A 7 24.63 -32.80 -13.82
CA ALA A 7 24.46 -34.17 -14.32
C ALA A 7 23.09 -34.76 -13.92
N SER A 8 22.67 -34.55 -12.66
CA SER A 8 21.37 -35.00 -12.16
C SER A 8 20.21 -34.25 -12.83
N ILE A 9 20.36 -32.94 -13.02
CA ILE A 9 19.38 -32.10 -13.70
C ILE A 9 19.26 -32.54 -15.17
N ALA A 10 20.39 -32.72 -15.88
CA ALA A 10 20.42 -33.15 -17.27
C ALA A 10 19.70 -34.50 -17.48
N GLU A 11 19.94 -35.47 -16.59
CA GLU A 11 19.25 -36.76 -16.60
C GLU A 11 17.73 -36.60 -16.44
N LYS A 12 17.29 -35.77 -15.48
CA LYS A 12 15.86 -35.50 -15.23
C LYS A 12 15.19 -34.80 -16.41
N VAL A 13 15.77 -33.72 -16.93
CA VAL A 13 15.15 -32.89 -17.98
C VAL A 13 15.17 -33.56 -19.35
N SER A 14 16.12 -34.48 -19.59
CA SER A 14 16.24 -35.24 -20.84
C SER A 14 15.45 -36.55 -20.82
N ALA A 15 14.87 -36.94 -19.68
CA ALA A 15 14.09 -38.17 -19.56
C ALA A 15 12.88 -38.15 -20.52
N PRO A 16 12.57 -39.28 -21.21
CA PRO A 16 11.41 -39.36 -22.08
C PRO A 16 10.12 -38.94 -21.37
N GLY A 17 9.35 -38.04 -22.00
CA GLY A 17 8.08 -37.54 -21.46
C GLY A 17 8.20 -36.41 -20.43
N TYR A 18 9.42 -36.01 -20.03
CA TYR A 18 9.60 -34.88 -19.11
C TYR A 18 8.95 -33.60 -19.64
N VAL A 19 9.30 -33.18 -20.87
CA VAL A 19 8.79 -31.94 -21.48
C VAL A 19 7.27 -31.96 -21.61
N SER A 20 6.67 -33.05 -22.10
CA SER A 20 5.21 -33.16 -22.22
C SER A 20 4.53 -33.09 -20.84
N SER A 21 5.05 -33.80 -19.84
CA SER A 21 4.49 -33.75 -18.48
C SER A 21 4.56 -32.35 -17.85
N LYS A 22 5.64 -31.60 -18.11
CA LYS A 22 5.78 -30.22 -17.62
C LYS A 22 4.85 -29.27 -18.36
N PHE A 23 4.63 -29.49 -19.65
CA PHE A 23 3.69 -28.70 -20.44
C PHE A 23 2.24 -28.95 -20.02
N ASP A 24 1.85 -30.20 -19.79
CA ASP A 24 0.52 -30.54 -19.25
C ASP A 24 0.34 -29.96 -17.85
N ARG A 25 1.35 -30.07 -16.98
CA ARG A 25 1.32 -29.42 -15.66
C ARG A 25 1.16 -27.90 -15.77
N ALA A 26 1.82 -27.24 -16.71
CA ALA A 26 1.71 -25.79 -16.89
C ALA A 26 0.27 -25.38 -17.30
N ARG A 27 -0.39 -26.17 -18.16
CA ARG A 27 -1.79 -25.95 -18.53
C ARG A 27 -2.73 -26.12 -17.34
N THR A 28 -2.60 -27.23 -16.61
CA THR A 28 -3.39 -27.48 -15.41
C THR A 28 -3.19 -26.39 -14.36
N LEU A 29 -1.95 -25.90 -14.20
CA LEU A 29 -1.65 -24.79 -13.30
C LEU A 29 -2.37 -23.52 -13.74
N MET A 30 -2.35 -23.18 -15.03
CA MET A 30 -3.02 -21.97 -15.52
C MET A 30 -4.54 -22.04 -15.33
N ASP A 31 -5.15 -23.20 -15.57
CA ASP A 31 -6.57 -23.41 -15.29
C ASP A 31 -6.88 -23.31 -13.79
N SER A 32 -6.01 -23.84 -12.93
CA SER A 32 -6.17 -23.76 -11.47
C SER A 32 -6.04 -22.33 -10.95
N LEU A 33 -5.05 -21.58 -11.44
CA LEU A 33 -4.82 -20.19 -11.05
C LEU A 33 -5.95 -19.27 -11.51
N THR A 34 -6.56 -19.55 -12.67
CA THR A 34 -7.62 -18.70 -13.27
C THR A 34 -9.04 -19.21 -12.99
N ALA A 35 -9.20 -20.24 -12.16
CA ALA A 35 -10.48 -20.87 -11.88
C ALA A 35 -11.53 -19.89 -11.30
N GLY A 36 -11.08 -18.90 -10.51
CA GLY A 36 -11.97 -17.88 -9.92
C GLY A 36 -12.67 -16.97 -10.93
N VAL A 37 -12.18 -16.91 -12.17
CA VAL A 37 -12.77 -16.11 -13.25
C VAL A 37 -13.24 -16.97 -14.43
N GLU A 38 -13.44 -18.27 -14.20
CA GLU A 38 -13.90 -19.18 -15.24
C GLU A 38 -15.18 -18.66 -15.88
N THR A 39 -15.13 -18.44 -17.20
CA THR A 39 -16.22 -17.87 -17.97
C THR A 39 -16.63 -18.84 -19.06
N ASN A 40 -17.92 -19.15 -19.17
CA ASN A 40 -18.47 -20.04 -20.19
C ASN A 40 -19.54 -19.32 -21.02
N SER A 41 -19.08 -18.62 -22.05
CA SER A 41 -19.93 -18.01 -23.08
C SER A 41 -19.78 -18.71 -24.43
N THR A 42 -20.67 -18.40 -25.38
CA THR A 42 -20.57 -18.85 -26.78
C THR A 42 -19.36 -18.26 -27.51
N ASN A 43 -18.71 -17.22 -26.96
CA ASN A 43 -17.50 -16.62 -27.49
C ASN A 43 -16.27 -17.09 -26.71
N ASN A 44 -15.59 -18.11 -27.23
CA ASN A 44 -14.38 -18.66 -26.59
C ASN A 44 -13.23 -17.63 -26.48
N LEU A 45 -13.16 -16.64 -27.37
CA LEU A 45 -12.15 -15.58 -27.26
C LEU A 45 -12.42 -14.69 -26.04
N PHE A 46 -13.69 -14.40 -25.76
CA PHE A 46 -14.06 -13.66 -24.55
C PHE A 46 -13.68 -14.45 -23.30
N ASN A 47 -14.02 -15.75 -23.24
CA ASN A 47 -13.67 -16.61 -22.10
C ASN A 47 -12.14 -16.64 -21.85
N GLY A 48 -11.35 -16.77 -22.92
CA GLY A 48 -9.89 -16.75 -22.85
C GLY A 48 -9.32 -15.38 -22.44
N ALA A 49 -9.91 -14.29 -22.92
CA ALA A 49 -9.51 -12.93 -22.57
C ALA A 49 -9.68 -12.66 -21.07
N ILE A 50 -10.80 -13.09 -20.48
CA ILE A 50 -11.03 -12.95 -19.03
C ILE A 50 -9.97 -13.69 -18.21
N LYS A 51 -9.65 -14.95 -18.57
CA LYS A 51 -8.58 -15.71 -17.92
C LYS A 51 -7.23 -14.98 -18.00
N GLN A 52 -6.88 -14.46 -19.18
CA GLN A 52 -5.62 -13.73 -19.38
C GLN A 52 -5.59 -12.42 -18.59
N MET A 53 -6.67 -11.64 -18.59
CA MET A 53 -6.76 -10.39 -17.84
C MET A 53 -6.58 -10.62 -16.33
N TYR A 54 -7.21 -11.65 -15.78
CA TYR A 54 -7.04 -12.01 -14.37
C TYR A 54 -5.62 -12.47 -14.05
N LEU A 55 -5.01 -13.26 -14.95
CA LEU A 55 -3.63 -13.69 -14.79
C LEU A 55 -2.69 -12.48 -14.78
N ASP A 56 -2.79 -11.57 -15.75
CA ASP A 56 -1.93 -10.37 -15.82
C ASP A 56 -2.15 -9.45 -14.61
N ASN A 57 -3.40 -9.28 -14.16
CA ASN A 57 -3.73 -8.55 -12.93
C ASN A 57 -3.05 -9.16 -11.71
N SER A 58 -3.19 -10.48 -11.53
CA SER A 58 -2.61 -11.23 -10.41
C SER A 58 -1.09 -11.26 -10.46
N LEU A 59 -0.50 -11.27 -11.65
CA LEU A 59 0.93 -11.29 -11.84
C LEU A 59 1.59 -9.94 -11.51
N ARG A 60 0.88 -8.81 -11.68
CA ARG A 60 1.37 -7.48 -11.31
C ARG A 60 1.04 -7.11 -9.85
N GLY A 61 -0.20 -7.32 -9.41
CA GLY A 61 -0.66 -7.00 -8.05
C GLY A 61 -0.38 -8.09 -7.00
N GLY A 62 -0.16 -9.32 -7.47
CA GLY A 62 -0.09 -10.53 -6.66
C GLY A 62 -1.44 -11.24 -6.57
N MET A 63 -1.42 -12.56 -6.53
CA MET A 63 -2.60 -13.40 -6.33
C MET A 63 -2.87 -13.57 -4.83
N PRO A 64 -4.07 -13.20 -4.32
CA PRO A 64 -4.38 -13.37 -2.91
C PRO A 64 -4.36 -14.86 -2.55
N THR A 65 -3.52 -15.20 -1.58
CA THR A 65 -3.38 -16.54 -1.02
C THR A 65 -3.80 -16.48 0.44
N ILE A 66 -4.87 -17.19 0.77
CA ILE A 66 -5.36 -17.27 2.15
C ILE A 66 -4.51 -18.29 2.91
N ILE A 67 -4.02 -17.88 4.07
CA ILE A 67 -3.25 -18.71 4.99
C ILE A 67 -3.77 -18.53 6.42
N GLY A 68 -3.39 -19.43 7.32
CA GLY A 68 -3.95 -19.48 8.69
C GLY A 68 -5.19 -20.36 8.81
N ASP A 69 -5.46 -21.22 7.82
CA ASP A 69 -6.58 -22.17 7.80
C ASP A 69 -6.33 -23.35 8.76
N VAL A 70 -6.46 -23.08 10.06
CA VAL A 70 -6.14 -24.03 11.14
C VAL A 70 -7.29 -24.95 11.55
N ASP A 71 -8.53 -24.58 11.22
CA ASP A 71 -9.74 -25.38 11.46
C ASP A 71 -10.86 -25.03 10.47
N GLU A 72 -12.00 -25.72 10.58
CA GLU A 72 -13.15 -25.50 9.70
C GLU A 72 -13.79 -24.11 9.86
N ASP A 73 -13.74 -23.53 11.06
CA ASP A 73 -14.25 -22.19 11.31
C ASP A 73 -13.40 -21.15 10.56
N ALA A 74 -12.06 -21.24 10.65
CA ALA A 74 -11.14 -20.38 9.91
C ALA A 74 -11.33 -20.49 8.39
N LYS A 75 -11.53 -21.71 7.86
CA LYS A 75 -11.74 -21.96 6.43
C LYS A 75 -13.02 -21.32 5.88
N MET A 76 -14.03 -21.19 6.72
CA MET A 76 -15.32 -20.59 6.35
C MET A 76 -15.38 -19.09 6.64
N SER A 77 -14.41 -18.56 7.40
CA SER A 77 -14.32 -17.15 7.76
C SER A 77 -13.52 -16.34 6.74
N ASN A 78 -13.72 -15.02 6.76
CA ASN A 78 -12.86 -14.05 6.09
C ASN A 78 -11.90 -13.35 7.06
N PHE A 79 -11.00 -12.52 6.51
CA PHE A 79 -10.00 -11.76 7.26
C PHE A 79 -10.57 -10.86 8.39
N ASP A 80 -11.79 -10.32 8.24
CA ASP A 80 -12.40 -9.47 9.25
C ASP A 80 -13.06 -10.25 10.39
N GLU A 81 -13.42 -11.51 10.15
CA GLU A 81 -14.17 -12.36 11.08
C GLU A 81 -13.26 -13.20 11.99
N ASP A 82 -12.09 -13.62 11.47
CA ASP A 82 -11.15 -14.46 12.21
C ASP A 82 -9.72 -13.90 12.12
N PRO A 83 -9.13 -13.43 13.23
CA PRO A 83 -7.79 -12.85 13.23
C PRO A 83 -6.68 -13.85 12.86
N ARG A 84 -6.97 -15.15 12.86
CA ARG A 84 -6.05 -16.21 12.43
C ARG A 84 -5.92 -16.28 10.92
N VAL A 85 -6.97 -15.90 10.18
CA VAL A 85 -6.98 -15.86 8.72
C VAL A 85 -6.12 -14.68 8.25
N LYS A 86 -5.12 -14.95 7.42
CA LYS A 86 -4.22 -13.95 6.83
C LYS A 86 -4.30 -13.99 5.31
N VAL A 87 -3.97 -12.86 4.71
CA VAL A 87 -3.87 -12.71 3.25
C VAL A 87 -2.41 -12.46 2.89
N PHE A 88 -1.88 -13.28 2.00
CA PHE A 88 -0.54 -13.09 1.43
C PHE A 88 -0.64 -13.09 -0.09
N HIS A 89 0.00 -12.14 -0.77
CA HIS A 89 -0.10 -12.02 -2.21
C HIS A 89 1.09 -12.70 -2.88
N THR A 90 0.87 -13.82 -3.57
CA THR A 90 1.94 -14.54 -4.27
C THR A 90 2.08 -14.08 -5.73
N PHE A 91 3.23 -14.33 -6.34
CA PHE A 91 3.56 -14.09 -7.75
C PHE A 91 3.61 -12.61 -8.21
N SER A 92 3.42 -11.63 -7.31
CA SER A 92 3.56 -10.21 -7.67
C SER A 92 4.98 -9.89 -8.11
N ARG A 93 5.11 -8.94 -9.04
CA ARG A 93 6.38 -8.39 -9.50
C ARG A 93 6.17 -7.11 -10.28
N ILE A 94 7.23 -6.31 -10.36
CA ILE A 94 7.30 -5.18 -11.30
C ILE A 94 7.18 -5.72 -12.74
N HIS A 95 6.31 -5.10 -13.53
CA HIS A 95 6.08 -5.40 -14.94
C HIS A 95 7.17 -4.82 -15.88
N GLY A 96 8.39 -5.32 -15.72
CA GLY A 96 9.46 -5.13 -16.68
C GLY A 96 9.45 -6.22 -17.75
N ASP A 97 9.82 -5.84 -18.97
CA ASP A 97 9.97 -6.73 -20.12
C ASP A 97 10.82 -6.04 -21.21
N LEU A 98 10.95 -6.64 -22.40
CA LEU A 98 11.76 -6.06 -23.49
C LEU A 98 11.17 -4.80 -24.12
N GLU A 99 9.88 -4.52 -23.95
CA GLU A 99 9.20 -3.29 -24.38
C GLU A 99 9.19 -2.23 -23.27
N ARG A 100 9.41 -2.64 -22.01
CA ARG A 100 9.52 -1.80 -20.80
C ARG A 100 10.88 -2.01 -20.13
N ASP A 101 11.95 -1.83 -20.89
CA ASP A 101 13.34 -2.06 -20.45
C ASP A 101 13.82 -1.13 -19.32
N TYR A 102 13.11 -0.02 -19.10
CA TYR A 102 13.30 0.90 -17.96
C TYR A 102 12.75 0.36 -16.62
N ASN A 103 11.94 -0.70 -16.64
CA ASN A 103 11.43 -1.35 -15.44
C ASN A 103 12.30 -2.57 -15.09
N ALA A 104 13.09 -2.49 -14.03
CA ALA A 104 13.79 -3.64 -13.50
C ALA A 104 12.80 -4.62 -12.87
N PHE A 105 12.75 -5.85 -13.37
CA PHE A 105 11.93 -6.92 -12.79
C PHE A 105 12.77 -8.10 -12.34
N MET A 106 12.25 -8.84 -11.36
CA MET A 106 12.86 -10.05 -10.83
C MET A 106 11.73 -11.05 -10.55
N ILE A 107 12.01 -12.33 -10.80
CA ILE A 107 11.15 -13.44 -10.40
C ILE A 107 11.99 -14.33 -9.51
N ASP A 108 11.76 -14.23 -8.21
CA ASP A 108 12.50 -15.02 -7.24
C ASP A 108 12.06 -16.49 -7.30
N ASP A 109 13.02 -17.41 -7.30
CA ASP A 109 12.81 -18.86 -7.25
C ASP A 109 12.53 -19.36 -5.83
N THR A 110 11.83 -18.56 -5.03
CA THR A 110 11.53 -18.82 -3.62
C THR A 110 10.12 -19.38 -3.42
N TYR A 111 9.93 -20.08 -2.30
CA TYR A 111 8.58 -20.44 -1.84
C TYR A 111 7.73 -19.18 -1.65
N PHE A 112 6.46 -19.22 -2.05
CA PHE A 112 5.57 -18.05 -1.95
C PHE A 112 6.20 -16.78 -2.55
N SER A 113 6.87 -16.91 -3.70
CA SER A 113 7.53 -15.81 -4.40
C SER A 113 6.64 -14.57 -4.45
N GLN A 114 7.18 -13.44 -4.01
CA GLN A 114 6.49 -12.15 -3.99
C GLN A 114 7.54 -11.05 -4.16
N GLY A 115 7.40 -10.26 -5.22
CA GLY A 115 8.22 -9.09 -5.49
C GLY A 115 7.50 -7.78 -5.15
N PRO A 116 8.26 -6.68 -5.07
CA PRO A 116 7.70 -5.34 -4.88
C PRO A 116 6.83 -4.92 -6.07
N GLY A 117 6.02 -3.89 -5.86
CA GLY A 117 5.26 -3.23 -6.93
C GLY A 117 5.08 -1.74 -6.65
N ASN A 118 4.94 -0.94 -7.71
CA ASN A 118 4.63 0.48 -7.55
C ASN A 118 3.24 0.63 -6.91
N TYR A 119 3.10 1.62 -6.03
CA TYR A 119 1.92 1.82 -5.19
C TYR A 119 0.61 1.77 -5.99
N ARG A 120 0.50 2.64 -6.99
CA ARG A 120 -0.65 2.73 -7.88
C ARG A 120 -0.93 1.44 -8.65
N ASP A 121 0.10 0.74 -9.11
CA ASP A 121 -0.09 -0.49 -9.87
C ASP A 121 -0.74 -1.57 -8.98
N VAL A 122 -0.20 -1.73 -7.76
CA VAL A 122 -0.69 -2.71 -6.79
C VAL A 122 -2.09 -2.35 -6.30
N ALA A 123 -2.36 -1.07 -5.99
CA ALA A 123 -3.68 -0.61 -5.57
C ALA A 123 -4.75 -0.89 -6.63
N GLN A 124 -4.49 -0.53 -7.89
CA GLN A 124 -5.40 -0.80 -9.01
C GLN A 124 -5.65 -2.29 -9.21
N ASN A 125 -4.63 -3.14 -9.09
CA ASN A 125 -4.82 -4.58 -9.30
C ASN A 125 -5.60 -5.23 -8.17
N ARG A 126 -5.39 -4.78 -6.92
CA ARG A 126 -5.98 -5.39 -5.73
C ARG A 126 -7.38 -4.89 -5.38
N ARG A 127 -7.89 -3.86 -6.07
CA ARG A 127 -9.26 -3.36 -5.87
C ARG A 127 -10.35 -4.39 -6.17
N GLU A 128 -10.05 -5.37 -7.02
CA GLU A 128 -10.99 -6.45 -7.39
C GLU A 128 -10.82 -7.72 -6.52
N ASP A 129 -9.81 -7.75 -5.63
CA ASP A 129 -9.46 -8.97 -4.91
C ASP A 129 -10.62 -9.50 -4.07
N VAL A 130 -11.32 -8.63 -3.35
CA VAL A 130 -12.45 -9.03 -2.48
C VAL A 130 -13.65 -9.51 -3.29
N THR A 131 -13.87 -8.92 -4.46
CA THR A 131 -14.93 -9.35 -5.39
C THR A 131 -14.68 -10.77 -5.90
N LEU A 132 -13.42 -11.08 -6.23
CA LEU A 132 -13.03 -12.37 -6.79
C LEU A 132 -12.70 -13.42 -5.71
N ASN A 133 -12.28 -12.97 -4.53
CA ASN A 133 -11.88 -13.78 -3.38
C ASN A 133 -12.45 -13.17 -2.09
N PRO A 134 -13.74 -13.39 -1.77
CA PRO A 134 -14.40 -12.75 -0.62
C PRO A 134 -13.68 -12.92 0.72
N ARG A 135 -12.95 -14.04 0.91
CA ARG A 135 -12.16 -14.30 2.13
C ARG A 135 -11.08 -13.26 2.42
N VAL A 136 -10.70 -12.44 1.42
CA VAL A 136 -9.78 -11.30 1.60
C VAL A 136 -10.34 -10.25 2.56
N GLY A 137 -11.67 -10.11 2.65
CA GLY A 137 -12.32 -9.11 3.51
C GLY A 137 -11.76 -7.70 3.28
N ALA A 138 -11.62 -6.92 4.35
CA ALA A 138 -11.06 -5.58 4.29
C ALA A 138 -9.52 -5.53 4.37
N PHE A 139 -8.81 -6.66 4.16
CA PHE A 139 -7.34 -6.71 4.26
C PHE A 139 -6.65 -5.62 3.43
N ASN A 140 -7.00 -5.51 2.14
CA ASN A 140 -6.38 -4.54 1.24
C ASN A 140 -6.71 -3.10 1.68
N ILE A 141 -7.93 -2.82 2.13
CA ILE A 141 -8.32 -1.50 2.65
C ILE A 141 -7.46 -1.14 3.86
N LYS A 142 -7.37 -2.03 4.86
CA LYS A 142 -6.58 -1.77 6.08
C LYS A 142 -5.09 -1.62 5.76
N MET A 143 -4.57 -2.39 4.81
CA MET A 143 -3.19 -2.28 4.34
C MET A 143 -2.93 -0.91 3.70
N PHE A 144 -3.70 -0.52 2.69
CA PHE A 144 -3.49 0.71 1.92
C PHE A 144 -3.76 1.97 2.76
N LEU A 145 -4.82 2.00 3.56
CA LEU A 145 -5.08 3.12 4.46
C LEU A 145 -4.01 3.24 5.56
N SER A 146 -3.33 2.16 5.95
CA SER A 146 -2.17 2.27 6.86
C SER A 146 -1.01 3.02 6.21
N TYR A 147 -0.86 2.99 4.88
CA TYR A 147 0.21 3.67 4.18
C TYR A 147 0.03 5.18 4.05
N ILE A 148 -1.15 5.73 4.36
CA ILE A 148 -1.35 7.18 4.45
C ILE A 148 -0.42 7.74 5.54
N GLN A 149 0.44 8.67 5.15
CA GLN A 149 1.30 9.46 6.03
C GLN A 149 0.52 10.58 6.73
N ALA A 150 1.10 11.18 7.78
CA ALA A 150 0.45 12.26 8.51
C ALA A 150 0.22 13.53 7.65
N ASP A 151 0.96 13.67 6.56
CA ASP A 151 0.87 14.73 5.54
C ASP A 151 0.04 14.32 4.31
N ALA A 152 -0.77 13.26 4.42
CA ALA A 152 -1.67 12.79 3.37
C ALA A 152 -0.97 12.33 2.07
N TYR A 153 0.27 11.86 2.14
CA TYR A 153 0.96 11.20 1.04
C TYR A 153 1.18 9.70 1.30
N GLU A 154 1.64 9.02 0.26
CA GLU A 154 1.88 7.57 0.24
C GLU A 154 3.33 7.24 -0.14
N PRO A 155 3.84 6.06 0.26
CA PRO A 155 5.09 5.53 -0.25
C PRO A 155 5.04 5.26 -1.77
N LEU A 156 6.21 5.06 -2.39
CA LEU A 156 6.30 4.75 -3.82
C LEU A 156 6.07 3.26 -4.10
N THR A 157 6.57 2.39 -3.23
CA THR A 157 6.60 0.96 -3.47
C THR A 157 5.89 0.22 -2.35
N VAL A 158 5.02 -0.72 -2.73
CA VAL A 158 4.40 -1.68 -1.83
C VAL A 158 5.23 -2.96 -1.84
N GLU A 159 5.60 -3.40 -0.65
CA GLU A 159 6.39 -4.60 -0.42
C GLU A 159 5.51 -5.78 0.02
N ALA A 160 6.12 -6.97 -0.01
CA ALA A 160 5.53 -8.14 0.62
C ALA A 160 5.30 -7.90 2.12
N VAL A 161 4.09 -8.22 2.59
CA VAL A 161 3.78 -8.20 4.02
C VAL A 161 4.68 -9.16 4.77
N VAL A 162 4.95 -8.82 6.02
CA VAL A 162 5.73 -9.67 6.92
C VAL A 162 4.89 -10.09 8.11
N TYR A 163 5.28 -11.20 8.72
CA TYR A 163 4.66 -11.71 9.92
C TYR A 163 5.60 -11.55 11.10
N MET A 164 5.06 -11.16 12.25
CA MET A 164 5.84 -10.99 13.46
C MET A 164 5.06 -11.45 14.68
N PHE A 165 5.75 -12.07 15.62
CA PHE A 165 5.17 -12.44 16.90
C PHE A 165 5.41 -11.35 17.94
N THR A 166 4.40 -11.09 18.76
CA THR A 166 4.48 -10.13 19.87
C THR A 166 4.68 -10.80 21.23
N ASP A 167 4.23 -12.05 21.41
CA ASP A 167 4.39 -12.81 22.66
C ASP A 167 5.44 -13.94 22.52
N PRO A 168 6.58 -13.86 23.24
CA PRO A 168 7.60 -14.91 23.26
C PRO A 168 7.10 -16.29 23.73
N ASN A 169 6.06 -16.35 24.55
CA ASN A 169 5.49 -17.62 25.01
C ASN A 169 4.73 -18.33 23.89
N VAL A 170 4.02 -17.56 23.06
CA VAL A 170 3.34 -18.07 21.87
C VAL A 170 4.36 -18.61 20.87
N ILE A 171 5.49 -17.91 20.68
CA ILE A 171 6.60 -18.38 19.84
C ILE A 171 7.12 -19.75 20.30
N ALA A 172 7.41 -19.89 21.60
CA ALA A 172 7.89 -21.15 22.15
C ALA A 172 6.84 -22.26 21.93
N ALA A 173 5.58 -22.01 22.29
CA ALA A 173 4.51 -22.99 22.17
C ALA A 173 4.33 -23.48 20.72
N ILE A 174 4.29 -22.56 19.74
CA ILE A 174 4.08 -22.93 18.35
C ILE A 174 5.29 -23.68 17.78
N ALA A 175 6.51 -23.24 18.10
CA ALA A 175 7.73 -23.87 17.62
C ALA A 175 7.79 -25.36 18.01
N TYR A 176 7.56 -25.67 19.30
CA TYR A 176 7.55 -27.07 19.77
C TYR A 176 6.34 -27.88 19.30
N THR A 177 5.22 -27.23 18.97
CA THR A 177 4.02 -27.92 18.47
C THR A 177 4.22 -28.46 17.06
N VAL A 178 4.90 -27.70 16.20
CA VAL A 178 5.05 -28.01 14.77
C VAL A 178 6.32 -28.80 14.43
N THR A 179 7.25 -28.97 15.37
CA THR A 179 8.51 -29.71 15.17
C THR A 179 8.49 -31.11 15.77
N GLU A 180 9.28 -32.03 15.21
CA GLU A 180 9.34 -33.43 15.66
C GLU A 180 10.13 -33.62 16.97
N ASP A 181 11.17 -32.80 17.18
CA ASP A 181 12.15 -32.98 18.24
C ASP A 181 12.51 -31.66 18.94
N GLU A 182 13.08 -31.77 20.15
CA GLU A 182 13.40 -30.63 21.01
C GLU A 182 14.45 -29.68 20.39
N GLN A 183 15.41 -30.21 19.63
CA GLN A 183 16.43 -29.41 18.97
C GLN A 183 15.81 -28.58 17.84
N SER A 184 15.00 -29.19 16.99
CA SER A 184 14.24 -28.51 15.93
C SER A 184 13.33 -27.43 16.52
N GLY A 185 12.62 -27.74 17.62
CA GLY A 185 11.77 -26.77 18.31
C GLY A 185 12.54 -25.57 18.84
N LYS A 186 13.72 -25.79 19.45
CA LYS A 186 14.58 -24.72 19.95
C LYS A 186 15.10 -23.83 18.82
N VAL A 187 15.55 -24.42 17.71
CA VAL A 187 16.07 -23.67 16.56
C VAL A 187 14.95 -22.84 15.92
N LEU A 188 13.76 -23.40 15.73
CA LEU A 188 12.63 -22.66 15.18
C LEU A 188 12.18 -21.53 16.11
N GLU A 189 12.16 -21.76 17.43
CA GLU A 189 11.88 -20.72 18.42
C GLU A 189 12.84 -19.54 18.27
N ASP A 190 14.15 -19.81 18.13
CA ASP A 190 15.17 -18.78 17.96
C ASP A 190 15.02 -18.04 16.61
N VAL A 191 14.65 -18.74 15.53
CA VAL A 191 14.34 -18.13 14.23
C VAL A 191 13.15 -17.16 14.34
N LEU A 192 12.05 -17.60 14.96
CA LEU A 192 10.85 -16.79 15.11
C LEU A 192 11.04 -15.61 16.08
N LYS A 193 11.93 -15.74 17.08
CA LYS A 193 12.37 -14.64 17.95
C LYS A 193 13.28 -13.64 17.24
N GLY A 194 13.88 -14.03 16.11
CA GLY A 194 14.83 -13.22 15.37
C GLY A 194 14.22 -11.96 14.73
N GLY A 195 12.90 -11.89 14.60
CA GLY A 195 12.19 -10.72 14.09
C GLY A 195 11.12 -11.07 13.05
N PRO A 196 10.71 -10.10 12.21
CA PRO A 196 9.71 -10.34 11.18
C PRO A 196 10.21 -11.33 10.12
N PHE A 197 9.30 -12.13 9.58
CA PHE A 197 9.61 -13.12 8.55
C PHE A 197 8.57 -13.12 7.42
N ARG A 198 9.00 -13.58 6.25
CA ARG A 198 8.11 -13.91 5.12
C ARG A 198 7.98 -15.44 5.02
N PRO A 199 6.83 -15.97 4.53
CA PRO A 199 6.64 -17.41 4.37
C PRO A 199 7.79 -18.08 3.59
N GLY A 200 8.21 -17.47 2.48
CA GLY A 200 9.30 -17.99 1.66
C GLY A 200 10.62 -18.14 2.39
N GLN A 201 11.02 -17.08 3.11
CA GLN A 201 12.24 -17.05 3.91
C GLN A 201 12.20 -18.08 5.04
N LEU A 202 11.04 -18.26 5.68
CA LEU A 202 10.88 -19.25 6.74
C LEU A 202 11.09 -20.67 6.23
N PHE A 203 10.55 -21.03 5.05
CA PHE A 203 10.80 -22.34 4.45
C PHE A 203 12.27 -22.55 4.09
N THR A 204 12.92 -21.55 3.51
CA THR A 204 14.36 -21.60 3.21
C THR A 204 15.17 -21.84 4.49
N LEU A 205 14.85 -21.17 5.59
CA LEU A 205 15.53 -21.36 6.87
C LEU A 205 15.27 -22.75 7.46
N VAL A 206 14.04 -23.26 7.38
CA VAL A 206 13.70 -24.63 7.81
C VAL A 206 14.57 -25.67 7.08
N GLU A 207 14.76 -25.52 5.77
CA GLU A 207 15.60 -26.42 4.97
C GLU A 207 17.09 -26.27 5.30
N GLN A 208 17.60 -25.03 5.34
CA GLN A 208 19.02 -24.75 5.59
C GLN A 208 19.48 -25.16 6.99
N LEU A 209 18.61 -24.99 7.99
CA LEU A 209 18.88 -25.35 9.39
C LEU A 209 18.46 -26.79 9.71
N ASN A 210 17.95 -27.54 8.72
CA ASN A 210 17.52 -28.92 8.85
C ASN A 210 16.51 -29.14 10.00
N ILE A 211 15.55 -28.22 10.12
CA ILE A 211 14.48 -28.26 11.13
C ILE A 211 13.49 -29.36 10.72
N LYS A 212 13.26 -30.33 11.60
CA LYS A 212 12.33 -31.43 11.34
C LYS A 212 10.91 -31.05 11.75
N LEU A 213 10.04 -30.95 10.75
CA LEU A 213 8.64 -30.63 10.93
C LEU A 213 7.83 -31.90 11.22
N LYS A 214 6.97 -31.82 12.23
CA LYS A 214 6.02 -32.88 12.61
C LYS A 214 4.76 -32.90 11.74
N VAL A 215 4.51 -31.79 11.06
CA VAL A 215 3.37 -31.56 10.18
C VAL A 215 3.85 -31.28 8.75
N ASP A 216 2.98 -31.42 7.76
CA ASP A 216 3.31 -31.01 6.40
C ASP A 216 3.52 -29.48 6.29
N ARG A 217 4.03 -29.05 5.12
CA ARG A 217 4.41 -27.65 4.88
C ARG A 217 3.24 -26.69 4.97
N ASP A 218 2.07 -27.07 4.48
CA ASP A 218 0.89 -26.20 4.46
C ASP A 218 0.36 -26.02 5.88
N ASN A 219 0.26 -27.11 6.65
CA ASN A 219 -0.12 -27.08 8.06
C ASN A 219 0.89 -26.34 8.93
N PHE A 220 2.19 -26.49 8.65
CA PHE A 220 3.24 -25.71 9.31
C PHE A 220 3.03 -24.22 9.11
N LEU A 221 2.88 -23.77 7.86
CA LEU A 221 2.70 -22.35 7.57
C LEU A 221 1.42 -21.82 8.24
N ASN A 222 0.29 -22.50 8.06
CA ASN A 222 -1.00 -22.08 8.60
C ASN A 222 -0.97 -21.95 10.13
N GLN A 223 -0.37 -22.92 10.83
CA GLN A 223 -0.27 -22.87 12.29
C GLN A 223 0.64 -21.74 12.78
N VAL A 224 1.76 -21.49 12.10
CA VAL A 224 2.69 -20.41 12.45
C VAL A 224 2.08 -19.03 12.22
N VAL A 225 1.53 -18.77 11.04
CA VAL A 225 1.00 -17.42 10.69
C VAL A 225 -0.30 -17.08 11.42
N ALA A 226 -1.10 -18.09 11.79
CA ALA A 226 -2.31 -17.89 12.58
C ALA A 226 -2.04 -17.26 13.96
N GLN A 227 -0.80 -17.40 14.46
CA GLN A 227 -0.37 -16.88 15.76
C GLN A 227 0.47 -15.59 15.63
N ALA A 228 0.72 -15.13 14.41
CA ALA A 228 1.53 -13.94 14.14
C ALA A 228 0.66 -12.75 13.71
N GLU A 229 1.17 -11.55 13.96
CA GLU A 229 0.60 -10.31 13.42
C GLU A 229 1.09 -10.10 11.99
N ASN A 230 0.19 -9.68 11.10
CA ASN A 230 0.55 -9.26 9.75
C ASN A 230 0.92 -7.77 9.76
N ILE A 231 2.03 -7.43 9.14
CA ILE A 231 2.53 -6.06 9.08
C ILE A 231 2.69 -5.67 7.60
N PRO A 232 1.92 -4.66 7.13
CA PRO A 232 2.11 -4.03 5.83
C PRO A 232 3.54 -3.51 5.68
N MET A 233 4.11 -3.58 4.49
CA MET A 233 5.45 -3.05 4.23
C MET A 233 5.44 -2.19 2.97
N ALA A 234 6.10 -1.04 3.04
CA ALA A 234 6.26 -0.14 1.93
C ALA A 234 7.58 0.63 2.05
N VAL A 235 8.03 1.18 0.93
CA VAL A 235 9.31 1.87 0.84
C VAL A 235 9.09 3.23 0.17
N PHE A 236 9.66 4.26 0.78
CA PHE A 236 9.79 5.55 0.12
C PHE A 236 10.82 5.46 -1.01
N GLY A 237 10.50 6.08 -2.15
CA GLY A 237 11.42 6.14 -3.29
C GLY A 237 11.83 7.57 -3.61
N GLN A 238 10.92 8.34 -4.21
CA GLN A 238 11.21 9.70 -4.66
C GLN A 238 9.95 10.53 -4.82
N GLY A 239 9.92 11.76 -4.27
CA GLY A 239 8.73 12.62 -4.37
C GLY A 239 7.43 11.94 -3.93
N TYR A 240 6.31 12.59 -4.20
CA TYR A 240 4.99 12.02 -3.94
C TYR A 240 4.04 12.32 -5.09
N TRP A 241 3.50 11.26 -5.71
CA TRP A 241 2.53 11.34 -6.79
C TRP A 241 1.19 11.82 -6.27
N ALA A 242 0.55 12.68 -7.06
CA ALA A 242 -0.68 13.34 -6.65
C ALA A 242 -1.90 12.41 -6.66
N ASP A 243 -1.83 11.27 -7.37
CA ASP A 243 -2.95 10.35 -7.62
C ASP A 243 -2.90 9.04 -6.81
N HIS A 244 -1.86 8.80 -6.00
CA HIS A 244 -1.69 7.51 -5.29
C HIS A 244 -2.91 7.09 -4.45
N TRP A 245 -3.61 8.06 -3.86
CA TRP A 245 -4.74 7.85 -2.95
C TRP A 245 -6.10 7.70 -3.64
N GLU A 246 -6.20 7.96 -4.94
CA GLU A 246 -7.49 7.94 -5.67
C GLU A 246 -8.18 6.56 -5.63
N TYR A 247 -7.42 5.49 -5.43
CA TYR A 247 -7.93 4.11 -5.42
C TYR A 247 -8.57 3.66 -4.10
N TYR A 248 -8.58 4.49 -3.06
CA TYR A 248 -9.15 4.07 -1.77
C TYR A 248 -10.66 3.86 -1.84
N LEU A 249 -11.38 4.71 -2.58
CA LEU A 249 -12.82 4.53 -2.76
C LEU A 249 -13.13 3.28 -3.58
N ASP A 250 -12.37 2.98 -4.64
CA ASP A 250 -12.51 1.73 -5.39
C ASP A 250 -12.41 0.50 -4.46
N LEU A 251 -11.41 0.48 -3.58
CA LEU A 251 -11.20 -0.61 -2.61
C LEU A 251 -12.39 -0.74 -1.64
N ILE A 252 -12.89 0.39 -1.13
CA ILE A 252 -14.02 0.44 -0.21
C ILE A 252 -15.31 0.01 -0.91
N GLU A 253 -15.58 0.51 -2.10
CA GLU A 253 -16.77 0.19 -2.90
C GLU A 253 -16.81 -1.30 -3.24
N SER A 254 -15.70 -1.88 -3.69
CA SER A 254 -15.59 -3.33 -3.93
C SER A 254 -15.87 -4.15 -2.67
N TYR A 255 -15.37 -3.72 -1.51
CA TYR A 255 -15.66 -4.39 -0.24
C TYR A 255 -17.13 -4.29 0.13
N LEU A 256 -17.73 -3.10 0.07
CA LEU A 256 -19.13 -2.87 0.44
C LEU A 256 -20.12 -3.51 -0.54
N ALA A 257 -19.71 -3.78 -1.78
CA ALA A 257 -20.49 -4.57 -2.73
C ALA A 257 -20.67 -6.03 -2.26
N ILE A 258 -19.72 -6.56 -1.49
CA ILE A 258 -19.75 -7.92 -0.93
C ILE A 258 -20.25 -7.91 0.53
N TYR A 259 -19.82 -6.94 1.33
CA TYR A 259 -20.06 -6.82 2.77
C TYR A 259 -20.70 -5.46 3.13
N PRO A 260 -21.93 -5.18 2.68
CA PRO A 260 -22.57 -3.87 2.87
C PRO A 260 -22.79 -3.51 4.35
N ASP A 261 -22.96 -4.51 5.22
CA ASP A 261 -23.15 -4.32 6.66
C ASP A 261 -21.82 -4.09 7.41
N GLY A 262 -20.68 -4.28 6.75
CA GLY A 262 -19.34 -4.11 7.34
C GLY A 262 -18.86 -2.67 7.41
N GLU A 263 -19.57 -1.72 6.79
CA GLU A 263 -19.12 -0.33 6.64
C GLU A 263 -18.82 0.36 7.98
N GLU A 264 -19.74 0.26 8.95
CA GLU A 264 -19.57 0.93 10.25
C GLU A 264 -18.36 0.38 11.00
N ALA A 265 -18.25 -0.94 11.09
CA ALA A 265 -17.16 -1.61 11.76
C ALA A 265 -15.81 -1.31 11.08
N LEU A 266 -15.77 -1.38 9.75
CA LEU A 266 -14.60 -1.01 8.97
C LEU A 266 -14.16 0.42 9.29
N MET A 267 -15.08 1.37 9.23
CA MET A 267 -14.77 2.80 9.32
C MET A 267 -14.40 3.26 10.73
N TYR A 268 -14.99 2.68 11.77
CA TYR A 268 -14.84 3.18 13.15
C TYR A 268 -14.19 2.21 14.14
N ASP A 269 -14.25 0.90 13.93
CA ASP A 269 -13.83 -0.09 14.94
C ASP A 269 -12.44 -0.69 14.65
N ASN A 270 -11.71 -0.10 13.69
CA ASN A 270 -10.34 -0.44 13.35
C ASN A 270 -9.41 0.74 13.63
N GLU A 271 -8.19 0.47 14.09
CA GLU A 271 -7.16 1.49 14.29
C GLU A 271 -5.94 1.18 13.41
N LEU A 272 -5.62 2.10 12.50
CA LEU A 272 -4.55 1.93 11.51
C LEU A 272 -3.39 2.87 11.80
N ARG A 273 -2.16 2.35 11.65
CA ARG A 273 -0.92 3.14 11.78
C ARG A 273 -0.78 4.14 10.65
N TYR A 274 0.11 5.13 10.79
CA TYR A 274 0.53 6.02 9.70
C TYR A 274 1.93 5.65 9.24
N PHE A 275 2.14 5.53 7.93
CA PHE A 275 3.48 5.33 7.38
C PHE A 275 4.37 6.51 7.73
N PHE A 276 5.64 6.22 8.05
CA PHE A 276 6.64 7.22 8.35
C PHE A 276 7.73 7.18 7.28
N SER A 277 7.72 8.18 6.40
CA SER A 277 8.78 8.37 5.40
C SER A 277 9.89 9.23 5.96
N THR A 278 11.13 8.96 5.53
CA THR A 278 12.28 9.84 5.79
C THR A 278 12.26 11.10 4.93
N ALA A 279 11.36 11.20 3.96
CA ALA A 279 11.20 12.40 3.16
C ALA A 279 10.08 13.31 3.71
N THR A 280 10.25 14.60 3.46
CA THR A 280 9.31 15.66 3.82
C THR A 280 9.08 16.56 2.60
N VAL A 281 7.83 16.95 2.36
CA VAL A 281 7.50 18.01 1.41
C VAL A 281 7.95 19.34 2.00
N LYS A 282 8.77 20.08 1.26
CA LYS A 282 9.27 21.39 1.71
C LYS A 282 8.14 22.40 1.84
N ALA A 283 8.32 23.36 2.74
CA ALA A 283 7.42 24.50 2.81
C ALA A 283 7.45 25.29 1.49
N ARG A 284 6.32 25.92 1.14
CA ARG A 284 6.18 26.72 -0.09
C ARG A 284 7.29 27.77 -0.22
N SER A 285 7.66 28.43 0.88
CA SER A 285 8.73 29.43 0.95
C SER A 285 10.13 28.90 0.59
N GLU A 286 10.33 27.58 0.61
CA GLU A 286 11.61 26.93 0.32
C GLU A 286 11.67 26.30 -1.07
N LYS A 287 10.51 25.92 -1.63
CA LYS A 287 10.41 25.27 -2.95
C LYS A 287 9.99 26.22 -4.07
N TYR A 288 9.35 27.36 -3.77
CA TYR A 288 9.00 28.36 -4.78
C TYR A 288 10.18 29.28 -5.05
N VAL A 289 10.64 29.31 -6.29
CA VAL A 289 11.82 30.05 -6.72
C VAL A 289 11.44 31.01 -7.84
N GLU A 290 11.71 32.29 -7.63
CA GLU A 290 11.64 33.29 -8.70
C GLU A 290 12.86 33.16 -9.61
N THR A 291 12.63 32.89 -10.89
CA THR A 291 13.69 32.78 -11.90
C THR A 291 13.31 33.53 -13.18
N TYR A 292 14.28 33.71 -14.08
CA TYR A 292 14.02 34.33 -15.38
C TYR A 292 13.36 33.34 -16.33
N THR A 293 12.40 33.82 -17.14
CA THR A 293 11.90 33.07 -18.29
C THR A 293 13.04 32.69 -19.23
N TYR A 294 12.85 31.62 -20.02
CA TYR A 294 13.90 31.11 -20.92
C TYR A 294 14.48 32.18 -21.87
N ASP A 295 13.68 33.17 -22.26
CA ASP A 295 14.11 34.29 -23.11
C ASP A 295 14.81 35.44 -22.36
N GLY A 296 14.90 35.36 -21.03
CA GLY A 296 15.55 36.32 -20.15
C GLY A 296 14.84 37.66 -19.98
N LYS A 297 13.58 37.80 -20.45
CA LYS A 297 12.88 39.11 -20.47
C LYS A 297 11.98 39.38 -19.28
N SER A 298 11.48 38.32 -18.67
CA SER A 298 10.54 38.38 -17.54
C SER A 298 10.96 37.40 -16.46
N LYS A 299 10.34 37.50 -15.30
CA LYS A 299 10.48 36.51 -14.23
C LYS A 299 9.23 35.66 -14.12
N HIS A 300 9.40 34.43 -13.66
CA HIS A 300 8.32 33.52 -13.32
C HIS A 300 8.67 32.74 -12.04
N ILE A 301 7.65 32.12 -11.46
CA ILE A 301 7.81 31.24 -10.30
C ILE A 301 7.88 29.80 -10.80
N LEU A 302 8.85 29.06 -10.28
CA LEU A 302 8.93 27.61 -10.42
C LEU A 302 8.89 26.96 -9.04
N GLN A 303 8.37 25.74 -8.98
CA GLN A 303 8.51 24.89 -7.81
C GLN A 303 9.65 23.89 -8.03
N LEU A 304 10.71 23.97 -7.23
CA LEU A 304 11.92 23.16 -7.41
C LEU A 304 12.23 22.35 -6.16
N ASP A 305 12.75 21.13 -6.35
CA ASP A 305 13.19 20.23 -5.28
C ASP A 305 12.15 20.09 -4.15
N ALA A 306 10.90 19.80 -4.53
CA ALA A 306 9.73 19.86 -3.66
C ALA A 306 9.81 18.95 -2.41
N THR A 307 10.65 17.92 -2.45
CA THR A 307 10.90 17.02 -1.32
C THR A 307 12.35 17.01 -0.91
N VAL A 308 12.61 16.81 0.37
CA VAL A 308 13.95 16.62 0.94
C VAL A 308 13.98 15.39 1.83
N PHE A 309 15.14 14.75 1.95
CA PHE A 309 15.40 13.79 3.01
C PHE A 309 15.57 14.54 4.33
N ASP A 310 14.66 14.28 5.25
CA ASP A 310 14.57 14.94 6.53
C ASP A 310 15.51 14.24 7.52
N THR A 311 16.61 14.93 7.86
CA THR A 311 17.65 14.37 8.72
C THR A 311 17.11 14.01 10.12
N GLU A 312 16.08 14.68 10.62
CA GLU A 312 15.47 14.32 11.91
C GLU A 312 14.72 12.99 11.80
N LYS A 313 13.92 12.83 10.74
CA LYS A 313 13.21 11.57 10.47
C LYS A 313 14.15 10.42 10.15
N GLU A 314 15.22 10.66 9.40
CA GLU A 314 16.27 9.67 9.15
C GLU A 314 16.93 9.20 10.45
N ASN A 315 17.33 10.12 11.32
CA ASN A 315 17.91 9.78 12.62
C ASN A 315 16.92 9.02 13.52
N GLU A 316 15.63 9.37 13.47
CA GLU A 316 14.58 8.62 14.18
C GLU A 316 14.51 7.18 13.68
N GLN A 317 14.52 6.93 12.36
CA GLN A 317 14.53 5.57 11.83
C GLN A 317 15.82 4.81 12.19
N GLU A 318 16.97 5.47 12.11
CA GLU A 318 18.28 4.88 12.45
C GLU A 318 18.36 4.46 13.93
N ALA A 319 17.63 5.12 14.83
CA ALA A 319 17.57 4.75 16.24
C ALA A 319 16.95 3.34 16.48
N PHE A 320 16.20 2.80 15.50
CA PHE A 320 15.67 1.44 15.54
C PHE A 320 16.63 0.39 14.98
N ARG A 321 17.84 0.79 14.56
CA ARG A 321 18.82 -0.16 14.05
C ARG A 321 19.30 -1.08 15.17
N SER A 322 19.11 -2.38 14.96
CA SER A 322 19.65 -3.39 15.86
C SER A 322 21.17 -3.38 15.81
N GLU A 323 21.83 -3.25 16.96
CA GLU A 323 23.30 -3.35 17.06
C GLU A 323 23.82 -4.74 16.67
N ASN A 324 23.00 -5.78 16.82
CA ASN A 324 23.39 -7.17 16.55
C ASN A 324 23.32 -7.52 15.07
N THR A 325 22.26 -7.07 14.38
CA THR A 325 21.99 -7.45 12.98
C THR A 325 22.31 -6.33 12.00
N GLY A 326 22.41 -5.09 12.49
CA GLY A 326 22.50 -3.90 11.65
C GLY A 326 21.21 -3.60 10.87
N ILE A 327 20.10 -4.30 11.13
CA ILE A 327 18.83 -4.11 10.41
C ILE A 327 17.96 -3.11 11.18
N ILE A 328 17.30 -2.21 10.45
CA ILE A 328 16.33 -1.26 11.01
C ILE A 328 15.06 -2.03 11.42
N GLY A 329 14.64 -1.86 12.67
CA GLY A 329 13.41 -2.46 13.18
C GLY A 329 12.17 -1.97 12.43
N ILE A 330 11.17 -2.85 12.26
CA ILE A 330 9.97 -2.58 11.47
C ILE A 330 9.15 -1.38 11.98
N ASP A 331 9.19 -1.12 13.29
CA ASP A 331 8.49 0.01 13.90
C ASP A 331 9.07 1.38 13.51
N ALA A 332 10.27 1.42 12.92
CA ALA A 332 10.87 2.64 12.37
C ALA A 332 10.05 3.24 11.22
N TYR A 333 9.31 2.41 10.48
CA TYR A 333 8.55 2.83 9.31
C TYR A 333 7.13 3.31 9.63
N TRP A 334 6.82 3.49 10.92
CA TRP A 334 5.50 3.88 11.40
C TRP A 334 5.58 5.08 12.33
N GLN A 335 4.70 6.07 12.11
CA GLN A 335 4.64 7.28 12.90
C GLN A 335 4.38 6.94 14.36
N ARG A 336 5.02 7.69 15.26
CA ARG A 336 4.90 7.48 16.70
C ARG A 336 4.41 8.74 17.42
N THR A 337 3.77 8.54 18.55
CA THR A 337 3.41 9.60 19.49
C THR A 337 4.66 10.08 20.23
N VAL A 338 4.56 11.23 20.90
CA VAL A 338 5.63 11.73 21.80
C VAL A 338 5.98 10.73 22.92
N ALA A 339 5.01 9.90 23.33
CA ALA A 339 5.24 8.83 24.31
C ALA A 339 5.98 7.62 23.71
N GLY A 340 6.20 7.60 22.40
CA GLY A 340 6.80 6.48 21.70
C GLY A 340 5.84 5.31 21.56
N GLU A 341 4.56 5.55 21.28
CA GLU A 341 3.59 4.53 20.90
C GLU A 341 3.27 4.66 19.42
N ALA A 342 2.83 3.59 18.76
CA ALA A 342 2.40 3.69 17.35
C ALA A 342 1.23 4.67 17.24
N PHE A 343 1.36 5.69 16.40
CA PHE A 343 0.29 6.65 16.15
C PHE A 343 -0.75 6.02 15.23
N LYS A 344 -2.02 6.04 15.68
CA LYS A 344 -3.11 5.37 14.98
C LYS A 344 -4.35 6.25 14.91
N SER A 345 -5.13 6.04 13.85
CA SER A 345 -6.45 6.62 13.65
C SER A 345 -7.38 5.60 13.02
N THR A 346 -8.69 5.85 13.14
CA THR A 346 -9.69 5.04 12.43
C THR A 346 -9.64 5.30 10.93
N PRO A 347 -10.06 4.34 10.08
CA PRO A 347 -10.11 4.53 8.63
C PRO A 347 -10.81 5.81 8.19
N ILE A 348 -11.96 6.14 8.79
CA ILE A 348 -12.68 7.38 8.47
C ILE A 348 -11.89 8.65 8.84
N ALA A 349 -11.15 8.63 9.96
CA ALA A 349 -10.30 9.75 10.36
C ALA A 349 -9.12 9.92 9.39
N LYS A 350 -8.54 8.82 8.88
CA LYS A 350 -7.47 8.88 7.87
C LYS A 350 -7.98 9.42 6.53
N LEU A 351 -9.16 9.00 6.08
CA LEU A 351 -9.80 9.53 4.87
C LEU A 351 -10.15 11.01 5.00
N PHE A 352 -10.64 11.43 6.17
CA PHE A 352 -10.92 12.84 6.44
C PHE A 352 -9.64 13.68 6.45
N LEU A 353 -8.58 13.20 7.10
CA LEU A 353 -7.26 13.82 7.08
C LEU A 353 -6.74 14.00 5.65
N LEU A 354 -6.81 12.94 4.85
CA LEU A 354 -6.41 12.96 3.44
C LEU A 354 -7.18 14.05 2.67
N GLY A 355 -8.51 13.99 2.67
CA GLY A 355 -9.35 14.93 1.94
C GLY A 355 -9.19 16.38 2.42
N ALA A 356 -9.05 16.60 3.72
CA ALA A 356 -8.86 17.94 4.29
C ALA A 356 -7.51 18.54 3.92
N ILE A 357 -6.44 17.75 3.95
CA ILE A 357 -5.12 18.21 3.49
C ILE A 357 -5.16 18.48 1.99
N LYS A 358 -5.67 17.57 1.15
CA LYS A 358 -5.77 17.82 -0.30
C LYS A 358 -6.60 19.04 -0.66
N PHE A 359 -7.61 19.37 0.15
CA PHE A 359 -8.40 20.60 0.01
C PHE A 359 -7.57 21.86 0.29
N ALA A 360 -6.71 21.80 1.31
CA ALA A 360 -5.82 22.89 1.68
C ALA A 360 -4.66 23.07 0.69
N THR A 361 -4.32 22.02 -0.06
CA THR A 361 -3.22 22.02 -1.03
C THR A 361 -3.71 22.24 -2.46
N ARG A 362 -4.83 22.96 -2.64
CA ARG A 362 -5.31 23.36 -3.97
C ARG A 362 -4.52 24.56 -4.50
N ASP A 363 -4.50 24.70 -5.82
CA ASP A 363 -3.85 25.83 -6.48
C ASP A 363 -4.47 27.19 -6.09
N ALA A 364 -3.83 28.27 -6.53
CA ALA A 364 -4.27 29.64 -6.22
C ALA A 364 -5.66 30.00 -6.77
N TRP A 365 -6.18 29.24 -7.74
CA TRP A 365 -7.56 29.37 -8.22
C TRP A 365 -8.54 28.52 -7.41
N GLY A 366 -8.06 27.69 -6.49
CA GLY A 366 -8.85 26.68 -5.78
C GLY A 366 -9.38 25.58 -6.70
N MET A 367 -8.78 25.40 -7.89
CA MET A 367 -9.32 24.53 -8.93
C MET A 367 -8.78 23.11 -8.81
N GLY A 368 -7.48 22.94 -8.99
CA GLY A 368 -6.80 21.65 -8.96
C GLY A 368 -6.06 21.42 -7.64
N VAL A 369 -5.83 20.15 -7.27
CA VAL A 369 -4.87 19.80 -6.22
C VAL A 369 -3.47 20.06 -6.78
N GLU A 370 -2.68 20.88 -6.10
CA GLU A 370 -1.34 21.23 -6.55
C GLU A 370 -0.41 20.02 -6.49
N TYR A 371 0.45 19.86 -7.49
CA TYR A 371 1.49 18.83 -7.52
C TYR A 371 2.70 19.20 -6.66
N GLU A 372 2.42 19.61 -5.41
CA GLU A 372 3.42 20.14 -4.48
C GLU A 372 4.37 19.09 -3.92
N GLY A 373 4.06 17.80 -4.12
CA GLY A 373 4.92 16.66 -3.79
C GLY A 373 6.00 16.37 -4.84
N GLY A 374 6.08 17.20 -5.89
CA GLY A 374 7.12 17.14 -6.92
C GLY A 374 6.92 16.06 -7.99
N ARG A 375 5.76 15.39 -8.01
CA ARG A 375 5.38 14.39 -9.02
C ARG A 375 3.97 14.69 -9.55
N PRO A 376 3.69 14.38 -10.82
CA PRO A 376 2.35 14.60 -11.39
C PRO A 376 1.34 13.61 -10.79
N GLY A 377 0.09 13.70 -11.24
CA GLY A 377 -0.87 12.61 -11.13
C GLY A 377 -0.55 11.43 -12.07
N TRP A 378 -1.58 10.73 -12.52
CA TRP A 378 -1.46 9.44 -13.24
C TRP A 378 -0.54 9.46 -14.48
N ASN A 379 -0.52 10.57 -15.21
CA ASN A 379 0.22 10.70 -16.46
C ASN A 379 1.67 11.22 -16.24
N ASP A 380 2.60 10.29 -16.08
CA ASP A 380 4.03 10.58 -15.90
C ASP A 380 4.67 11.40 -17.05
N ALA A 381 4.08 11.41 -18.25
CA ALA A 381 4.56 12.26 -19.34
C ALA A 381 4.40 13.76 -19.04
N MET A 382 3.61 14.12 -18.02
CA MET A 382 3.39 15.48 -17.54
C MET A 382 4.29 15.85 -16.34
N ASN A 383 5.39 15.13 -16.12
CA ASN A 383 6.33 15.34 -15.02
C ASN A 383 6.99 16.73 -14.95
N GLY A 384 6.83 17.58 -15.97
CA GLY A 384 7.23 18.99 -15.93
C GLY A 384 6.22 19.92 -15.23
N LEU A 385 4.94 19.52 -15.14
CA LEU A 385 3.89 20.34 -14.52
C LEU A 385 4.14 20.66 -13.05
N PRO A 386 4.63 19.74 -12.20
CA PRO A 386 4.98 20.06 -10.82
C PRO A 386 5.94 21.25 -10.71
N GLY A 387 6.89 21.37 -11.65
CA GLY A 387 7.84 22.48 -11.67
C GLY A 387 7.23 23.82 -12.07
N MET A 388 6.11 23.79 -12.78
CA MET A 388 5.38 24.97 -13.26
C MET A 388 4.24 25.39 -12.31
N VAL A 389 4.26 24.91 -11.06
CA VAL A 389 3.15 25.09 -10.10
C VAL A 389 1.83 24.53 -10.66
N GLY A 390 1.94 23.39 -11.33
CA GLY A 390 0.81 22.71 -11.95
C GLY A 390 -0.06 21.99 -10.92
N SER A 391 -1.33 21.82 -11.27
CA SER A 391 -2.35 21.19 -10.45
C SER A 391 -3.25 20.25 -11.26
N GLY A 392 -4.02 19.43 -10.55
CA GLY A 392 -4.86 18.39 -11.10
C GLY A 392 -6.35 18.54 -10.75
N MET A 393 -7.19 18.70 -11.79
CA MET A 393 -8.65 18.62 -11.64
C MET A 393 -9.16 17.20 -11.36
N PRO A 394 -8.62 16.12 -11.97
CA PRO A 394 -9.00 14.75 -11.61
C PRO A 394 -8.88 14.49 -10.11
N GLU A 395 -7.72 14.86 -9.54
CA GLU A 395 -7.42 14.73 -8.12
C GLU A 395 -8.40 15.57 -7.27
N THR A 396 -8.90 16.70 -7.78
CA THR A 396 -9.92 17.48 -7.06
C THR A 396 -11.28 16.78 -7.03
N TYR A 397 -11.67 16.10 -8.11
CA TYR A 397 -12.90 15.32 -8.13
C TYR A 397 -12.83 14.14 -7.17
N GLU A 398 -11.69 13.43 -7.14
CA GLU A 398 -11.48 12.33 -6.21
C GLU A 398 -11.50 12.82 -4.75
N MET A 399 -10.91 13.99 -4.48
CA MET A 399 -10.91 14.59 -3.14
C MET A 399 -12.34 14.90 -2.70
N TYR A 400 -13.14 15.47 -3.60
CA TYR A 400 -14.55 15.73 -3.34
C TYR A 400 -15.33 14.44 -3.07
N LEU A 401 -15.07 13.36 -3.82
CA LEU A 401 -15.72 12.07 -3.58
C LEU A 401 -15.34 11.49 -2.22
N VAL A 402 -14.06 11.57 -1.82
CA VAL A 402 -13.60 11.11 -0.49
C VAL A 402 -14.30 11.88 0.63
N LEU A 403 -14.32 13.22 0.56
CA LEU A 403 -14.97 14.05 1.57
C LEU A 403 -16.48 13.81 1.62
N LYS A 404 -17.12 13.62 0.46
CA LYS A 404 -18.53 13.27 0.36
C LYS A 404 -18.83 11.90 0.97
N TYR A 405 -17.97 10.91 0.74
CA TYR A 405 -18.07 9.59 1.35
C TYR A 405 -17.95 9.69 2.88
N VAL A 406 -16.91 10.35 3.39
CA VAL A 406 -16.71 10.60 4.83
C VAL A 406 -17.96 11.26 5.43
N LYS A 407 -18.47 12.32 4.81
CA LYS A 407 -19.69 13.00 5.26
C LYS A 407 -20.88 12.04 5.31
N SER A 408 -21.06 11.21 4.27
CA SER A 408 -22.18 10.26 4.23
C SER A 408 -22.12 9.22 5.35
N VAL A 409 -20.93 8.73 5.69
CA VAL A 409 -20.72 7.78 6.80
C VAL A 409 -21.00 8.45 8.15
N VAL A 410 -20.54 9.69 8.36
CA VAL A 410 -20.84 10.46 9.58
C VAL A 410 -22.34 10.69 9.72
N ASP A 411 -23.01 11.15 8.67
CA ASP A 411 -24.45 11.42 8.68
C ASP A 411 -25.27 10.14 8.91
N LYS A 412 -24.83 9.00 8.34
CA LYS A 412 -25.51 7.71 8.43
C LYS A 412 -25.45 7.11 9.83
N TYR A 413 -24.27 7.11 10.47
CA TYR A 413 -24.07 6.43 11.75
C TYR A 413 -24.10 7.37 12.97
N GLY A 414 -23.95 8.69 12.77
CA GLY A 414 -23.96 9.67 13.86
C GLY A 414 -22.81 9.51 14.86
N ARG A 415 -21.74 8.80 14.49
CA ARG A 415 -20.54 8.62 15.31
C ARG A 415 -19.54 9.74 15.03
N SER A 416 -18.91 10.24 16.08
CA SER A 416 -17.88 11.28 15.95
C SER A 416 -16.60 10.73 15.33
N ILE A 417 -15.92 11.56 14.54
CA ILE A 417 -14.56 11.30 14.09
C ILE A 417 -13.59 11.91 15.10
N VAL A 418 -12.58 11.13 15.52
CA VAL A 418 -11.46 11.63 16.33
C VAL A 418 -10.29 11.88 15.39
N ILE A 419 -9.76 13.10 15.39
CA ILE A 419 -8.68 13.54 14.50
C ILE A 419 -7.44 13.98 15.29
N PRO A 420 -6.26 14.00 14.66
CA PRO A 420 -5.07 14.61 15.26
C PRO A 420 -5.31 16.10 15.60
N SER A 421 -4.77 16.57 16.73
CA SER A 421 -4.91 17.97 17.15
C SER A 421 -4.36 18.97 16.13
N GLU A 422 -3.29 18.58 15.45
CA GLU A 422 -2.60 19.32 14.41
C GLU A 422 -3.52 19.52 13.20
N LEU A 423 -4.30 18.49 12.82
CA LEU A 423 -5.32 18.62 11.79
C LEU A 423 -6.44 19.55 12.25
N GLY A 424 -6.85 19.50 13.52
CA GLY A 424 -7.82 20.43 14.10
C GLY A 424 -7.39 21.89 13.95
N ALA A 425 -6.14 22.20 14.30
CA ALA A 425 -5.59 23.55 14.16
C ALA A 425 -5.51 24.02 12.69
N MET A 426 -5.17 23.11 11.77
CA MET A 426 -5.22 23.39 10.33
C MET A 426 -6.65 23.72 9.88
N LEU A 427 -7.64 22.92 10.31
CA LEU A 427 -9.05 23.12 9.94
C LEU A 427 -9.61 24.45 10.49
N ASP A 428 -9.23 24.86 11.69
CA ASP A 428 -9.61 26.18 12.23
C ASP A 428 -9.05 27.31 11.36
N THR A 429 -7.80 27.18 10.88
CA THR A 429 -7.16 28.15 9.98
C THR A 429 -7.86 28.19 8.62
N VAL A 430 -8.14 27.03 8.02
CA VAL A 430 -8.87 26.91 6.75
C VAL A 430 -10.28 27.50 6.86
N SER A 431 -11.00 27.20 7.95
CA SER A 431 -12.35 27.70 8.17
C SER A 431 -12.38 29.22 8.31
N GLY A 432 -11.43 29.80 9.07
CA GLY A 432 -11.32 31.26 9.17
C GLY A 432 -11.03 31.93 7.83
N ALA A 433 -10.14 31.34 7.01
CA ALA A 433 -9.84 31.85 5.68
C ALA A 433 -11.06 31.77 4.73
N LEU A 434 -11.86 30.70 4.82
CA LEU A 434 -13.11 30.57 4.08
C LEU A 434 -14.16 31.60 4.53
N ASP A 435 -14.32 31.82 5.83
CA ASP A 435 -15.23 32.83 6.38
C ASP A 435 -14.86 34.24 5.88
N ASP A 436 -13.57 34.57 5.82
CA ASP A 436 -13.09 35.84 5.29
C ASP A 436 -13.35 35.97 3.77
N LEU A 437 -13.15 34.88 3.01
CA LEU A 437 -13.46 34.83 1.58
C LEU A 437 -14.96 35.02 1.32
N GLU A 438 -15.83 34.35 2.07
CA GLU A 438 -17.28 34.52 1.98
C GLU A 438 -17.71 35.95 2.34
N GLN A 439 -17.16 36.53 3.40
CA GLN A 439 -17.44 37.90 3.83
C GLN A 439 -16.99 38.95 2.81
N SER A 440 -15.96 38.66 2.01
CA SER A 440 -15.54 39.53 0.90
C SER A 440 -16.61 39.66 -0.19
N GLY A 441 -17.58 38.73 -0.23
CA GLY A 441 -18.60 38.66 -1.27
C GLY A 441 -18.05 38.20 -2.62
N TYR A 442 -16.87 37.59 -2.64
CA TYR A 442 -16.28 37.05 -3.86
C TYR A 442 -17.16 35.92 -4.41
N THR A 443 -17.43 35.98 -5.71
CA THR A 443 -18.14 34.95 -6.46
C THR A 443 -17.40 34.71 -7.76
N ASP A 444 -17.26 33.44 -8.14
CA ASP A 444 -16.58 33.10 -9.39
C ASP A 444 -17.29 33.74 -10.60
N PRO A 445 -16.57 34.52 -11.42
CA PRO A 445 -17.16 35.09 -12.61
C PRO A 445 -17.37 34.01 -13.68
N GLU A 446 -18.40 34.17 -14.53
CA GLU A 446 -18.64 33.26 -15.66
C GLU A 446 -17.43 33.19 -16.62
N LYS A 447 -16.64 34.27 -16.70
CA LYS A 447 -15.36 34.31 -17.41
C LYS A 447 -14.25 34.57 -16.41
N LEU A 448 -13.40 33.56 -16.21
CA LEU A 448 -12.24 33.68 -15.34
C LEU A 448 -11.26 34.72 -15.92
N PRO A 449 -10.81 35.72 -15.12
CA PRO A 449 -9.72 36.59 -15.52
C PRO A 449 -8.43 35.79 -15.69
N PHE A 450 -7.44 36.42 -16.33
CA PHE A 450 -6.13 35.80 -16.48
C PHE A 450 -5.39 35.68 -15.15
N ASP A 451 -5.45 36.73 -14.34
CA ASP A 451 -4.83 36.79 -13.02
C ASP A 451 -5.79 36.29 -11.94
N VAL A 452 -5.24 35.59 -10.94
CA VAL A 452 -5.98 35.19 -9.72
C VAL A 452 -6.43 36.46 -8.99
N PRO A 453 -7.72 36.62 -8.66
CA PRO A 453 -8.20 37.74 -7.87
C PRO A 453 -7.48 37.84 -6.52
N GLU A 454 -7.11 39.05 -6.10
CA GLU A 454 -6.35 39.29 -4.87
C GLU A 454 -6.99 38.66 -3.63
N VAL A 455 -8.33 38.72 -3.52
CA VAL A 455 -9.07 38.08 -2.41
C VAL A 455 -8.93 36.56 -2.39
N LEU A 456 -8.94 35.92 -3.57
CA LEU A 456 -8.77 34.47 -3.69
C LEU A 456 -7.32 34.07 -3.45
N PHE A 457 -6.37 34.88 -3.94
CA PHE A 457 -4.96 34.68 -3.69
C PHE A 457 -4.60 34.81 -2.20
N ASN A 458 -5.19 35.78 -1.48
CA ASN A 458 -5.00 35.93 -0.04
C ASN A 458 -5.57 34.74 0.75
N TYR A 459 -6.74 34.22 0.34
CA TYR A 459 -7.27 32.96 0.89
C TYR A 459 -6.28 31.80 0.69
N TRP A 460 -5.81 31.62 -0.55
CA TRP A 460 -4.86 30.57 -0.88
C TRP A 460 -3.53 30.73 -0.12
N ASP A 461 -3.05 31.96 0.04
CA ASP A 461 -1.80 32.26 0.75
C ASP A 461 -1.83 31.84 2.22
N ILE A 462 -3.01 31.90 2.86
CA ILE A 462 -3.23 31.44 4.24
C ILE A 462 -3.37 29.92 4.30
N VAL A 463 -4.08 29.33 3.35
CA VAL A 463 -4.47 27.91 3.39
C VAL A 463 -3.35 26.98 2.93
N ALA A 464 -2.56 27.40 1.94
CA ALA A 464 -1.43 26.65 1.39
C ALA A 464 -0.06 27.09 1.96
N SER A 465 -0.06 27.81 3.11
CA SER A 465 1.14 28.42 3.70
C SER A 465 2.14 27.44 4.28
#